data_AF-A0A9W6F978-F1
#
_entry.id   AF-A0A9W6F978-F1
#
_cell.length_a   1.000
_cell.length_b   1.000
_cell.length_c   1.000
_cell.angle_alpha   90.00
_cell.angle_beta   90.00
_cell.angle_gamma   90.00
#
_symmetry.space_group_name_H-M   'P 1'
#
loop_
_entity.id
_entity.type
_entity.pdbx_description
1 polymer ?
#
loop_
_entity_poly.entity_id
_entity_poly.type
_entity_poly.pdbx_seq_one_letter_code
_entity_poly.pdbx_strand_id
1 'polypeptide(L)'
;MQHNAAKRSSAHEGLPYDLIVEKIAPLLSPNEVACSLRRIDKYMANSCRHYTLVRLSDPIPHHALIELLDDGNFVHGLNLKQRKRLLCHLASSGVVENLEAALPVVDCPLTEKVVAAAAKKGHVAMIKWLIQKGCPYDFMEIISYAAYAGHKNVVHWVLHGGVVGLPPDELKDLAETALDAAAYAGHGELCDELLAVRGVECMDETVLRAAEGGHADLVRRLLEHLKRSAGYAAGGGIDTGSTLLPSAVYGFNLAALQQLFQSVLGGKTPEEVELFKQQFGPKMAFSALQSRTPDWRAKFEWLEAQGCSLVGDDDDADDADAVGPGVALVNDWSPVLALVDGPLPVLQDEVERLVLMQERGSIDVLECLSEAVDSGNADVVRHLRQIPGLLDDNLLDFVDDDFVDEAAQRGHLNVLVELLAAGWDISPAAACAAARNGHLHVLKWMEGPEGDPEAAEALQEAMQDPYFNLIAVGAESGSVELVAWLRERGCPWNQKAFVAAAKSGNAAMLEWMATEGCPMGGNDGDACLMAACNGDFATLRCLKRLGCPWGNNTFLDAVCGYSDPPNDCSLKVLRRLVTEGCPVDWWAAKTRAQARLVIDEWWGNTEPAVEVLEWIESHLAAGA
;
A
#
# COMPACT_ATOMS: atom_id res chain seq x y z
N MET A 1 2.01 43.08 5.30
CA MET A 1 2.10 44.44 5.89
C MET A 1 2.99 44.38 7.11
N GLN A 2 4.00 45.25 7.19
CA GLN A 2 4.90 45.39 8.35
C GLN A 2 4.10 45.76 9.61
N HIS A 3 4.20 44.97 10.67
CA HIS A 3 3.72 45.36 11.99
C HIS A 3 4.86 45.41 13.00
N ASN A 4 4.96 46.58 13.62
CA ASN A 4 6.07 47.09 14.42
C ASN A 4 6.50 46.18 15.57
N ALA A 5 7.82 46.00 15.67
CA ALA A 5 8.51 45.53 16.87
C ALA A 5 8.36 46.55 18.01
N ALA A 6 7.34 46.37 18.84
CA ALA A 6 7.25 47.03 20.13
C ALA A 6 8.01 46.18 21.18
N LYS A 7 9.15 46.72 21.62
CA LYS A 7 9.89 46.28 22.82
C LYS A 7 8.92 46.03 23.98
N ARG A 8 8.70 44.76 24.34
CA ARG A 8 8.23 44.37 25.67
C ARG A 8 9.44 43.93 26.48
N SER A 9 9.98 44.87 27.25
CA SER A 9 10.84 44.59 28.39
C SER A 9 9.98 44.75 29.64
N SER A 10 9.67 43.63 30.30
CA SER A 10 9.70 43.51 31.77
C SER A 10 9.15 42.15 32.22
N ALA A 11 9.98 41.44 32.99
CA ALA A 11 9.61 40.42 33.97
C ALA A 11 9.05 39.07 33.47
N HIS A 12 9.94 38.22 32.95
CA HIS A 12 9.83 36.78 33.20
C HIS A 12 11.14 36.32 33.84
N GLU A 13 11.08 35.84 35.08
CA GLU A 13 12.03 34.83 35.58
C GLU A 13 11.86 33.59 34.69
N GLY A 14 12.44 33.62 33.51
CA GLY A 14 12.48 32.48 32.59
C GLY A 14 13.56 31.51 33.04
N LEU A 15 13.26 30.21 32.94
CA LEU A 15 14.28 29.16 33.10
C LEU A 15 15.44 29.45 32.13
N PRO A 16 16.71 29.29 32.55
CA PRO A 16 17.86 29.51 31.68
C PRO A 16 17.72 28.70 30.38
N TYR A 17 18.02 29.28 29.23
CA TYR A 17 17.90 28.60 27.95
C TYR A 17 18.70 27.29 27.87
N ASP A 18 19.87 27.24 28.52
CA ASP A 18 20.66 26.01 28.65
C ASP A 18 19.90 24.92 29.42
N LEU A 19 19.15 25.30 30.46
CA LEU A 19 18.30 24.39 31.21
C LEU A 19 17.14 23.85 30.36
N ILE A 20 16.56 24.68 29.49
CA ILE A 20 15.49 24.27 28.58
C ILE A 20 16.02 23.27 27.54
N VAL A 21 17.18 23.56 26.93
CA VAL A 21 17.76 22.69 25.89
C VAL A 21 18.32 21.40 26.48
N GLU A 22 19.00 21.45 27.63
CA GLU A 22 19.63 20.26 28.21
C GLU A 22 18.67 19.39 29.03
N LYS A 23 17.62 19.97 29.63
CA LYS A 23 16.73 19.23 30.53
C LYS A 23 15.28 19.11 30.07
N ILE A 24 14.78 20.03 29.24
CA ILE A 24 13.38 20.01 28.81
C ILE A 24 13.25 19.42 27.42
N ALA A 25 14.06 19.86 26.45
CA ALA A 25 13.98 19.36 25.07
C ALA A 25 14.13 17.83 24.97
N PRO A 26 15.00 17.14 25.75
CA PRO A 26 15.10 15.67 25.71
C PRO A 26 13.88 14.95 26.32
N LEU A 27 13.04 15.65 27.09
CA LEU A 27 11.83 15.10 27.69
C LEU A 27 10.59 15.29 26.79
N LEU A 28 10.71 16.08 25.73
CA LEU A 28 9.64 16.35 24.78
C LEU A 28 9.78 15.45 23.55
N SER A 29 8.67 15.22 22.86
CA SER A 29 8.70 14.54 21.58
C SER A 29 9.44 15.38 20.51
N PRO A 30 10.04 14.75 19.48
CA PRO A 30 10.70 15.49 18.40
C PRO A 30 9.81 16.55 17.74
N ASN A 31 8.51 16.25 17.60
CA ASN A 31 7.52 17.18 17.07
C ASN A 31 7.25 18.35 18.03
N GLU A 32 7.17 18.12 19.34
CA GLU A 32 7.03 19.19 20.33
C GLU A 32 8.23 20.15 20.33
N VAL A 33 9.45 19.61 20.22
CA VAL A 33 10.67 20.44 20.12
C VAL A 33 10.65 21.24 18.82
N ALA A 34 10.33 20.61 17.68
CA ALA A 34 10.32 21.25 16.37
C ALA A 34 9.22 22.33 16.25
N CYS A 35 8.01 22.04 16.72
CA CYS A 35 6.84 22.91 16.55
C CYS A 35 6.73 23.98 17.64
N SER A 36 7.20 23.71 18.87
CA SER A 36 7.08 24.65 19.99
C SER A 36 8.41 25.31 20.33
N LEU A 37 9.40 24.54 20.79
CA LEU A 37 10.65 25.12 21.33
C LEU A 37 11.47 25.86 20.26
N ARG A 38 11.61 25.27 19.06
CA ARG A 38 12.40 25.87 17.97
C ARG A 38 11.85 27.21 17.48
N ARG A 39 10.55 27.46 17.67
CA ARG A 39 9.85 28.66 17.20
C ARG A 39 9.88 29.83 18.19
N ILE A 40 10.44 29.64 19.39
CA ILE A 40 10.50 30.67 20.44
C ILE A 40 11.41 31.84 20.02
N ASP A 41 12.66 31.57 19.65
CA ASP A 41 13.63 32.58 19.22
C ASP A 41 14.77 32.00 18.37
N LYS A 42 15.67 32.87 17.89
CA LYS A 42 16.82 32.50 17.05
C LYS A 42 17.82 31.57 17.75
N TYR A 43 18.00 31.71 19.06
CA TYR A 43 18.93 30.88 19.82
C TYR A 43 18.37 29.46 19.93
N MET A 44 17.10 29.30 20.33
CA MET A 44 16.40 28.01 20.34
C MET A 44 16.35 27.38 18.95
N ALA A 45 16.12 28.17 17.90
CA ALA A 45 16.11 27.70 16.52
C ALA A 45 17.44 27.05 16.10
N ASN A 46 18.56 27.61 16.59
CA ASN A 46 19.90 27.09 16.33
C ASN A 46 20.26 25.89 17.22
N SER A 47 19.90 25.96 18.51
CA SER A 47 20.17 24.88 19.49
C SER A 47 19.35 23.61 19.18
N CYS A 48 18.16 23.75 18.61
CA CYS A 48 17.29 22.64 18.21
C CYS A 48 17.34 22.37 16.69
N ARG A 49 18.40 22.76 15.99
CA ARG A 49 18.53 22.58 14.52
C ARG A 49 18.46 21.13 14.02
N HIS A 50 18.57 20.15 14.92
CA HIS A 50 18.45 18.73 14.60
C HIS A 50 16.97 18.26 14.60
N TYR A 51 16.08 19.05 15.21
CA TYR A 51 14.63 18.82 15.25
C TYR A 51 13.94 19.66 14.17
N THR A 52 14.17 19.31 12.90
CA THR A 52 13.58 20.01 11.75
C THR A 52 12.42 19.27 11.10
N LEU A 53 12.46 17.94 11.15
CA LEU A 53 11.49 17.09 10.51
C LEU A 53 10.31 16.84 11.45
N VAL A 54 9.12 17.27 11.05
CA VAL A 54 7.86 16.94 11.73
C VAL A 54 7.29 15.69 11.10
N ARG A 55 7.07 14.64 11.90
CA ARG A 55 6.46 13.40 11.45
C ARG A 55 4.98 13.40 11.81
N LEU A 56 4.10 13.47 10.81
CA LEU A 56 2.65 13.52 11.00
C LEU A 56 2.06 12.24 11.62
N SER A 57 2.80 11.13 11.56
CA SER A 57 2.45 9.86 12.21
C SER A 57 2.69 9.85 13.73
N ASP A 58 3.40 10.85 14.26
CA ASP A 58 3.69 10.99 15.68
C ASP A 58 2.85 12.16 16.25
N PRO A 59 2.58 12.20 17.57
CA PRO A 59 1.80 13.29 18.17
C PRO A 59 2.35 14.68 17.82
N ILE A 60 1.48 15.59 17.37
CA ILE A 60 1.81 16.99 17.07
C ILE A 60 1.02 17.88 18.02
N PRO A 61 1.62 18.94 18.58
CA PRO A 61 0.88 19.92 19.36
C PRO A 61 -0.29 20.51 18.57
N HIS A 62 -1.49 20.47 19.16
CA HIS A 62 -2.74 20.85 18.46
C HIS A 62 -2.66 22.22 17.77
N HIS A 63 -2.14 23.24 18.47
CA HIS A 63 -1.97 24.59 17.91
C HIS A 63 -1.09 24.63 16.66
N ALA A 64 -0.05 23.80 16.58
CA ALA A 64 0.87 23.76 15.45
C ALA A 64 0.23 23.08 14.23
N LEU A 65 -0.62 22.07 14.47
CA LEU A 65 -1.41 21.48 13.40
C LEU A 65 -2.46 22.46 12.88
N ILE A 66 -3.17 23.17 13.76
CA ILE A 66 -4.14 24.19 13.32
C ILE A 66 -3.46 25.25 12.46
N GLU A 67 -2.29 25.75 12.86
CA GLU A 67 -1.54 26.72 12.04
C GLU A 67 -1.14 26.14 10.66
N LEU A 68 -0.78 24.85 10.61
CA LEU A 68 -0.49 24.16 9.35
C LEU A 68 -1.73 24.00 8.46
N LEU A 69 -2.90 23.75 9.07
CA LEU A 69 -4.17 23.62 8.34
C LEU A 69 -4.72 24.99 7.90
N ASP A 70 -4.49 26.03 8.68
CA ASP A 70 -4.87 27.42 8.40
C ASP A 70 -3.97 28.06 7.33
N ASP A 71 -2.74 27.56 7.15
CA ASP A 71 -1.92 27.85 5.98
C ASP A 71 -2.60 27.23 4.75
N GLY A 72 -3.54 28.00 4.17
CA GLY A 72 -4.45 27.56 3.11
C GLY A 72 -3.79 27.00 1.85
N ASN A 73 -2.46 26.98 1.78
CA ASN A 73 -1.69 26.31 0.73
C ASN A 73 -1.39 24.83 1.03
N PHE A 74 -1.29 24.41 2.30
CA PHE A 74 -0.82 23.06 2.64
C PHE A 74 -1.76 21.98 2.12
N VAL A 75 -3.03 21.99 2.55
CA VAL A 75 -4.03 21.00 2.11
C VAL A 75 -4.46 21.24 0.66
N HIS A 76 -4.46 22.50 0.21
CA HIS A 76 -4.90 22.91 -1.13
C HIS A 76 -4.05 22.35 -2.27
N GLY A 77 -2.74 22.16 -2.02
CA GLY A 77 -1.82 21.55 -2.98
C GLY A 77 -1.84 20.02 -3.00
N LEU A 78 -2.52 19.37 -2.05
CA LEU A 78 -2.55 17.90 -1.96
C LEU A 78 -3.61 17.30 -2.86
N ASN A 79 -3.24 16.28 -3.62
CA ASN A 79 -4.19 15.44 -4.34
C ASN A 79 -4.97 14.52 -3.37
N LEU A 80 -6.04 13.87 -3.85
CA LEU A 80 -6.92 13.04 -3.02
C LEU A 80 -6.18 11.88 -2.35
N LYS A 81 -5.22 11.24 -3.05
CA LYS A 81 -4.39 10.14 -2.51
C LYS A 81 -3.54 10.63 -1.34
N GLN A 82 -2.92 11.80 -1.47
CA GLN A 82 -2.13 12.43 -0.41
C GLN A 82 -3.00 12.87 0.76
N ARG A 83 -4.19 13.42 0.52
CA ARG A 83 -5.17 13.77 1.56
C ARG A 83 -5.63 12.55 2.37
N LYS A 84 -5.94 11.41 1.70
CA LYS A 84 -6.25 10.15 2.39
C LYS A 84 -5.07 9.66 3.25
N ARG A 85 -3.84 9.71 2.73
CA ARG A 85 -2.61 9.38 3.49
C ARG A 85 -2.39 10.29 4.69
N LEU A 86 -2.68 11.59 4.57
CA LEU A 86 -2.63 12.55 5.68
C LEU A 86 -3.56 12.11 6.83
N LEU A 87 -4.79 11.68 6.53
CA LEU A 87 -5.72 11.15 7.54
C LEU A 87 -5.15 9.88 8.21
N CYS A 88 -4.54 8.96 7.45
CA CYS A 88 -3.88 7.78 8.02
C CYS A 88 -2.72 8.15 8.96
N HIS A 89 -1.91 9.15 8.61
CA HIS A 89 -0.83 9.63 9.47
C HIS A 89 -1.38 10.25 10.76
N LEU A 90 -2.39 11.13 10.67
CA LEU A 90 -3.01 11.72 11.85
C LEU A 90 -3.67 10.66 12.75
N ALA A 91 -4.32 9.64 12.17
CA ALA A 91 -4.86 8.51 12.93
C ALA A 91 -3.75 7.69 13.62
N SER A 92 -2.61 7.50 12.94
CA SER A 92 -1.42 6.85 13.51
C SER A 92 -0.81 7.62 14.68
N SER A 93 -1.07 8.93 14.81
CA SER A 93 -0.56 9.75 15.92
C SER A 93 -1.33 9.55 17.22
N GLY A 94 -2.57 9.01 17.14
CA GLY A 94 -3.43 8.78 18.29
C GLY A 94 -4.07 10.04 18.92
N VAL A 95 -3.80 11.23 18.39
CA VAL A 95 -4.39 12.49 18.89
C VAL A 95 -5.72 12.76 18.20
N VAL A 96 -6.84 12.46 18.89
CA VAL A 96 -8.19 12.54 18.34
C VAL A 96 -8.56 13.97 17.92
N GLU A 97 -8.19 14.96 18.73
CA GLU A 97 -8.48 16.38 18.51
C GLU A 97 -7.84 16.89 17.21
N ASN A 98 -6.67 16.36 16.86
CA ASN A 98 -5.94 16.71 15.65
C ASN A 98 -6.64 16.16 14.40
N LEU A 99 -7.07 14.90 14.45
CA LEU A 99 -7.82 14.31 13.35
C LEU A 99 -9.19 14.97 13.19
N GLU A 100 -9.89 15.26 14.29
CA GLU A 100 -11.17 15.98 14.28
C GLU A 100 -11.07 17.36 13.64
N ALA A 101 -10.00 18.12 13.95
CA ALA A 101 -9.76 19.41 13.33
C ALA A 101 -9.40 19.31 11.83
N ALA A 102 -8.74 18.24 11.40
CA ALA A 102 -8.34 18.05 10.02
C ALA A 102 -9.50 17.64 9.10
N LEU A 103 -10.48 16.85 9.59
CA LEU A 103 -11.60 16.35 8.79
C LEU A 103 -12.34 17.43 7.97
N PRO A 104 -12.78 18.57 8.53
CA PRO A 104 -13.50 19.58 7.76
C PRO A 104 -12.62 20.29 6.72
N VAL A 105 -11.30 20.33 6.91
CA VAL A 105 -10.36 20.99 5.99
C VAL A 105 -9.98 20.06 4.85
N VAL A 106 -9.71 18.78 5.15
CA VAL A 106 -9.32 17.76 4.18
C VAL A 106 -10.52 17.33 3.34
N ASP A 107 -11.69 17.18 3.98
CA ASP A 107 -13.01 16.92 3.40
C ASP A 107 -13.00 15.88 2.27
N CYS A 108 -12.43 14.72 2.61
CA CYS A 108 -12.43 13.51 1.81
C CYS A 108 -12.92 12.32 2.66
N PRO A 109 -13.35 11.20 2.06
CA PRO A 109 -13.96 10.12 2.81
C PRO A 109 -12.95 9.39 3.70
N LEU A 110 -13.39 9.03 4.90
CA LEU A 110 -12.67 8.08 5.75
C LEU A 110 -12.72 6.68 5.12
N THR A 111 -11.59 5.98 5.14
CA THR A 111 -11.44 4.62 4.60
C THR A 111 -10.96 3.66 5.68
N GLU A 112 -11.14 2.36 5.47
CA GLU A 112 -10.68 1.28 6.38
C GLU A 112 -9.20 1.43 6.75
N LYS A 113 -8.37 1.84 5.77
CA LYS A 113 -6.95 2.17 5.96
C LYS A 113 -6.66 3.17 7.09
N VAL A 114 -7.57 4.10 7.39
CA VAL A 114 -7.41 5.07 8.49
C VAL A 114 -7.53 4.38 9.84
N VAL A 115 -8.46 3.44 9.96
CA VAL A 115 -8.65 2.62 11.16
C VAL A 115 -7.50 1.62 11.32
N ALA A 116 -7.11 0.95 10.23
CA ALA A 116 -5.94 0.06 10.20
C ALA A 116 -4.66 0.78 10.67
N ALA A 117 -4.45 2.03 10.24
CA ALA A 117 -3.31 2.84 10.67
C ALA A 117 -3.31 3.13 12.18
N ALA A 118 -4.48 3.42 12.76
CA ALA A 118 -4.62 3.58 14.22
C ALA A 118 -4.43 2.25 14.97
N ALA A 119 -4.90 1.13 14.42
CA ALA A 119 -4.74 -0.22 14.98
C ALA A 119 -3.27 -0.65 15.02
N LYS A 120 -2.53 -0.43 13.93
CA LYS A 120 -1.08 -0.68 13.82
C LYS A 120 -0.24 0.12 14.84
N LYS A 121 -0.80 1.19 15.44
CA LYS A 121 -0.17 2.02 16.48
C LYS A 121 -0.77 1.84 17.88
N GLY A 122 -1.77 0.96 18.02
CA GLY A 122 -2.34 0.60 19.32
C GLY A 122 -3.29 1.65 19.90
N HIS A 123 -3.85 2.55 19.08
CA HIS A 123 -4.64 3.69 19.56
C HIS A 123 -6.14 3.36 19.70
N VAL A 124 -6.51 2.59 20.73
CA VAL A 124 -7.91 2.17 21.01
C VAL A 124 -8.91 3.34 21.02
N ALA A 125 -8.55 4.47 21.65
CA ALA A 125 -9.43 5.63 21.72
C ALA A 125 -9.72 6.24 20.34
N MET A 126 -8.69 6.31 19.48
CA MET A 126 -8.82 6.76 18.09
C MET A 126 -9.71 5.81 17.29
N ILE A 127 -9.52 4.49 17.41
CA ILE A 127 -10.33 3.49 16.70
C ILE A 127 -11.81 3.62 17.10
N LYS A 128 -12.10 3.69 18.41
CA LYS A 128 -13.47 3.89 18.91
C LYS A 128 -14.10 5.17 18.35
N TRP A 129 -13.34 6.25 18.33
CA TRP A 129 -13.81 7.52 17.80
C TRP A 129 -14.08 7.44 16.29
N LEU A 130 -13.20 6.80 15.50
CA LEU A 130 -13.38 6.59 14.06
C LEU A 130 -14.65 5.77 13.74
N ILE A 131 -14.89 4.69 14.50
CA ILE A 131 -16.10 3.87 14.38
C ILE A 131 -17.34 4.70 14.69
N GLN A 132 -17.32 5.51 15.75
CA GLN A 132 -18.42 6.41 16.10
C GLN A 132 -18.71 7.47 15.01
N LYS A 133 -17.68 7.91 14.29
CA LYS A 133 -17.82 8.83 13.14
C LYS A 133 -18.29 8.13 11.86
N GLY A 134 -18.51 6.82 11.90
CA GLY A 134 -18.97 6.02 10.75
C GLY A 134 -17.89 5.78 9.70
N CYS A 135 -16.62 5.72 10.12
CA CYS A 135 -15.56 5.20 9.25
C CYS A 135 -15.84 3.73 8.93
N PRO A 136 -15.73 3.28 7.66
CA PRO A 136 -15.76 1.86 7.36
C PRO A 136 -14.59 1.16 8.04
N TYR A 137 -14.81 -0.07 8.51
CA TYR A 137 -13.83 -0.85 9.25
C TYR A 137 -14.10 -2.35 9.10
N ASP A 138 -13.05 -3.15 9.21
CA ASP A 138 -13.10 -4.59 9.36
C ASP A 138 -12.38 -5.01 10.65
N PHE A 139 -13.04 -5.80 11.50
CA PHE A 139 -12.45 -6.29 12.74
C PHE A 139 -11.29 -7.25 12.49
N MET A 140 -11.31 -8.03 11.41
CA MET A 140 -10.21 -8.92 11.02
C MET A 140 -8.95 -8.11 10.69
N GLU A 141 -9.09 -7.05 9.90
CA GLU A 141 -7.98 -6.14 9.57
C GLU A 141 -7.42 -5.45 10.83
N ILE A 142 -8.31 -4.91 11.69
CA ILE A 142 -7.92 -4.25 12.95
C ILE A 142 -7.10 -5.18 13.84
N ILE A 143 -7.62 -6.38 14.11
CA ILE A 143 -6.99 -7.30 15.05
C ILE A 143 -5.68 -7.84 14.50
N SER A 144 -5.60 -8.10 13.19
CA SER A 144 -4.38 -8.55 12.50
C SER A 144 -3.26 -7.53 12.60
N TYR A 145 -3.53 -6.26 12.24
CA TYR A 145 -2.51 -5.21 12.32
C TYR A 145 -2.09 -4.90 13.77
N ALA A 146 -3.03 -4.94 14.71
CA ALA A 146 -2.73 -4.74 16.12
C ALA A 146 -1.87 -5.88 16.69
N ALA A 147 -2.22 -7.13 16.38
CA ALA A 147 -1.49 -8.31 16.83
C ALA A 147 -0.10 -8.38 16.20
N TYR A 148 0.02 -8.12 14.89
CA TYR A 148 1.31 -8.00 14.20
C TYR A 148 2.20 -6.92 14.82
N ALA A 149 1.63 -5.78 15.22
CA ALA A 149 2.36 -4.70 15.90
C ALA A 149 2.57 -4.91 17.42
N GLY A 150 2.00 -5.98 18.01
CA GLY A 150 2.15 -6.31 19.43
C GLY A 150 1.27 -5.49 20.38
N HIS A 151 0.22 -4.84 19.87
CA HIS A 151 -0.65 -3.97 20.64
C HIS A 151 -1.77 -4.74 21.35
N LYS A 152 -1.42 -5.40 22.46
CA LYS A 152 -2.34 -6.20 23.30
C LYS A 152 -3.62 -5.45 23.69
N ASN A 153 -3.53 -4.14 23.94
CA ASN A 153 -4.68 -3.31 24.32
C ASN A 153 -5.78 -3.26 23.24
N VAL A 154 -5.42 -3.21 21.95
CA VAL A 154 -6.39 -3.26 20.84
C VAL A 154 -6.93 -4.66 20.68
N VAL A 155 -6.08 -5.70 20.74
CA VAL A 155 -6.50 -7.10 20.65
C VAL A 155 -7.50 -7.46 21.75
N HIS A 156 -7.19 -7.14 23.00
CA HIS A 156 -8.11 -7.36 24.11
C HIS A 156 -9.38 -6.53 23.97
N TRP A 157 -9.28 -5.29 23.48
CA TRP A 157 -10.47 -4.48 23.24
C TRP A 157 -11.39 -5.15 22.22
N VAL A 158 -10.88 -5.61 21.07
CA VAL A 158 -11.68 -6.33 20.07
C VAL A 158 -12.31 -7.59 20.69
N LEU A 159 -11.53 -8.43 21.35
CA LEU A 159 -12.00 -9.73 21.88
C LEU A 159 -12.95 -9.63 23.08
N HIS A 160 -12.85 -8.58 23.92
CA HIS A 160 -13.57 -8.51 25.21
C HIS A 160 -14.58 -7.37 25.35
N GLY A 161 -14.52 -6.33 24.52
CA GLY A 161 -15.33 -5.12 24.75
C GLY A 161 -15.60 -4.22 23.55
N GLY A 162 -15.10 -4.54 22.36
CA GLY A 162 -15.30 -3.81 21.13
C GLY A 162 -16.51 -4.28 20.34
N VAL A 163 -16.90 -5.54 20.52
CA VAL A 163 -17.96 -6.17 19.73
C VAL A 163 -19.00 -6.81 20.64
N VAL A 164 -20.06 -6.07 20.93
CA VAL A 164 -21.21 -6.62 21.66
C VAL A 164 -22.05 -7.43 20.67
N GLY A 165 -22.07 -8.75 20.80
CA GLY A 165 -23.07 -9.61 20.14
C GLY A 165 -22.61 -10.47 18.96
N LEU A 166 -21.30 -10.62 18.69
CA LEU A 166 -20.83 -11.61 17.71
C LEU A 166 -21.06 -13.04 18.20
N PRO A 167 -21.34 -13.99 17.29
CA PRO A 167 -21.40 -15.40 17.63
C PRO A 167 -20.03 -15.90 18.11
N PRO A 168 -20.00 -16.91 18.99
CA PRO A 168 -18.74 -17.47 19.51
C PRO A 168 -17.75 -17.94 18.43
N ASP A 169 -18.25 -18.37 17.27
CA ASP A 169 -17.42 -18.86 16.16
C ASP A 169 -16.63 -17.72 15.50
N GLU A 170 -17.25 -16.55 15.28
CA GLU A 170 -16.53 -15.38 14.73
C GLU A 170 -15.50 -14.81 15.71
N LEU A 171 -15.78 -14.87 17.02
CA LEU A 171 -14.80 -14.49 18.04
C LEU A 171 -13.60 -15.44 18.07
N LYS A 172 -13.83 -16.72 17.77
CA LYS A 172 -12.78 -17.72 17.64
C LYS A 172 -11.93 -17.40 16.40
N ASP A 173 -12.55 -17.16 15.25
CA ASP A 173 -11.83 -16.85 14.00
C ASP A 173 -10.97 -15.57 14.14
N LEU A 174 -11.50 -14.54 14.80
CA LEU A 174 -10.75 -13.31 15.13
C LEU A 174 -9.53 -13.61 16.02
N ALA A 175 -9.70 -14.45 17.04
CA ALA A 175 -8.62 -14.80 17.96
C ALA A 175 -7.55 -15.68 17.31
N GLU A 176 -7.93 -16.60 16.42
CA GLU A 176 -7.00 -17.42 15.63
C GLU A 176 -6.22 -16.54 14.64
N THR A 177 -6.89 -15.62 13.95
CA THR A 177 -6.23 -14.66 13.05
C THR A 177 -5.24 -13.77 13.81
N ALA A 178 -5.61 -13.28 15.00
CA ALA A 178 -4.73 -12.52 15.86
C ALA A 178 -3.52 -13.34 16.33
N LEU A 179 -3.73 -14.63 16.60
CA LEU A 179 -2.69 -15.54 17.05
C LEU A 179 -1.66 -15.77 15.95
N ASP A 180 -2.09 -15.96 14.70
CA ASP A 180 -1.21 -16.14 13.55
C ASP A 180 -0.39 -14.87 13.24
N ALA A 181 -1.02 -13.70 13.27
CA ALA A 181 -0.33 -12.43 13.09
C ALA A 181 0.68 -12.13 14.22
N ALA A 182 0.31 -12.43 15.48
CA ALA A 182 1.21 -12.31 16.63
C ALA A 182 2.38 -13.30 16.56
N ALA A 183 2.12 -14.52 16.08
CA ALA A 183 3.10 -15.57 15.90
C ALA A 183 4.14 -15.17 14.85
N TYR A 184 3.68 -14.69 13.69
CA TYR A 184 4.56 -14.17 12.62
C TYR A 184 5.45 -13.03 13.09
N ALA A 185 4.94 -12.11 13.90
CA ALA A 185 5.72 -10.98 14.41
C ALA A 185 6.49 -11.27 15.73
N GLY A 186 6.32 -12.47 16.31
CA GLY A 186 7.10 -12.93 17.45
C GLY A 186 6.62 -12.45 18.82
N HIS A 187 5.37 -12.00 18.93
CA HIS A 187 4.78 -11.52 20.18
C HIS A 187 4.34 -12.69 21.07
N GLY A 188 5.30 -13.48 21.54
CA GLY A 188 5.02 -14.74 22.22
C GLY A 188 4.14 -14.64 23.47
N GLU A 189 4.25 -13.55 24.24
CA GLU A 189 3.34 -13.34 25.38
C GLU A 189 1.88 -13.14 24.93
N LEU A 190 1.66 -12.46 23.81
CA LEU A 190 0.32 -12.28 23.25
C LEU A 190 -0.21 -13.62 22.71
N CYS A 191 0.64 -14.44 22.10
CA CYS A 191 0.27 -15.81 21.71
C CYS A 191 -0.17 -16.65 22.92
N ASP A 192 0.58 -16.58 24.03
CA ASP A 192 0.25 -17.30 25.26
C ASP A 192 -1.11 -16.83 25.84
N GLU A 193 -1.39 -15.53 25.80
CA GLU A 193 -2.67 -14.95 26.23
C GLU A 193 -3.84 -15.35 25.31
N LEU A 194 -3.63 -15.40 24.00
CA LEU A 194 -4.65 -15.80 23.03
C LEU A 194 -4.98 -17.30 23.12
N LEU A 195 -3.97 -18.15 23.32
CA LEU A 195 -4.17 -19.59 23.55
C LEU A 195 -4.88 -19.90 24.89
N ALA A 196 -4.92 -18.94 25.82
CA ALA A 196 -5.71 -19.07 27.04
C ALA A 196 -7.21 -18.76 26.82
N VAL A 197 -7.58 -18.19 25.68
CA VAL A 197 -8.98 -17.93 25.32
C VAL A 197 -9.68 -19.26 25.01
N ARG A 198 -10.85 -19.48 25.62
CA ARG A 198 -11.57 -20.75 25.50
C ARG A 198 -11.98 -21.00 24.04
N GLY A 199 -11.54 -22.14 23.48
CA GLY A 199 -11.93 -22.59 22.15
C GLY A 199 -10.96 -22.22 21.04
N VAL A 200 -9.95 -21.39 21.34
CA VAL A 200 -8.81 -21.14 20.44
C VAL A 200 -7.83 -22.29 20.60
N GLU A 201 -7.50 -22.94 19.49
CA GLU A 201 -6.51 -24.01 19.48
C GLU A 201 -5.27 -23.54 18.71
N CYS A 202 -4.10 -24.00 19.13
CA CYS A 202 -2.90 -23.81 18.33
C CYS A 202 -3.04 -24.68 17.09
N MET A 203 -3.05 -24.05 15.90
CA MET A 203 -3.11 -24.76 14.63
C MET A 203 -1.70 -24.94 14.05
N ASP A 204 -1.60 -25.81 13.05
CA ASP A 204 -0.36 -26.01 12.30
C ASP A 204 0.12 -24.69 11.67
N GLU A 205 -0.82 -23.93 11.09
CA GLU A 205 -0.59 -22.61 10.48
C GLU A 205 0.10 -21.64 11.45
N THR A 206 -0.34 -21.56 12.71
CA THR A 206 0.27 -20.68 13.72
C THR A 206 1.76 -20.98 13.94
N VAL A 207 2.14 -22.26 13.91
CA VAL A 207 3.54 -22.68 14.05
C VAL A 207 4.33 -22.29 12.81
N LEU A 208 3.76 -22.48 11.61
CA LEU A 208 4.37 -22.09 10.34
C LEU A 208 4.62 -20.59 10.27
N ARG A 209 3.64 -19.77 10.69
CA ARG A 209 3.77 -18.31 10.78
C ARG A 209 4.90 -17.88 11.72
N ALA A 210 5.01 -18.48 12.91
CA ALA A 210 6.14 -18.23 13.80
C ALA A 210 7.49 -18.65 13.20
N ALA A 211 7.51 -19.71 12.38
CA ALA A 211 8.70 -20.17 11.68
C ALA A 211 9.14 -19.18 10.58
N GLU A 212 8.19 -18.73 9.76
CA GLU A 212 8.39 -17.70 8.72
C GLU A 212 8.87 -16.37 9.31
N GLY A 213 8.34 -16.01 10.48
CA GLY A 213 8.75 -14.82 11.24
C GLY A 213 10.15 -14.91 11.87
N GLY A 214 10.77 -16.09 11.91
CA GLY A 214 12.11 -16.26 12.46
C GLY A 214 12.17 -16.56 13.97
N HIS A 215 11.03 -16.88 14.60
CA HIS A 215 10.91 -16.93 16.05
C HIS A 215 11.07 -18.36 16.61
N ALA A 216 12.29 -18.89 16.56
CA ALA A 216 12.60 -20.28 16.93
C ALA A 216 12.15 -20.70 18.35
N ASP A 217 12.35 -19.84 19.36
CA ASP A 217 11.89 -20.12 20.73
C ASP A 217 10.36 -20.16 20.83
N LEU A 218 9.67 -19.33 20.05
CA LEU A 218 8.21 -19.34 19.98
C LEU A 218 7.70 -20.60 19.29
N VAL A 219 8.29 -20.98 18.16
CA VAL A 219 7.99 -22.24 17.46
C VAL A 219 8.12 -23.45 18.40
N ARG A 220 9.20 -23.52 19.18
CA ARG A 220 9.38 -24.61 20.17
C ARG A 220 8.24 -24.64 21.19
N ARG A 221 7.85 -23.48 21.74
CA ARG A 221 6.73 -23.39 22.68
C ARG A 221 5.39 -23.78 22.05
N LEU A 222 5.10 -23.29 20.85
CA LEU A 222 3.86 -23.59 20.13
C LEU A 222 3.76 -25.08 19.77
N LEU A 223 4.86 -25.71 19.33
CA LEU A 223 4.91 -27.16 19.10
C LEU A 223 4.62 -27.98 20.37
N GLU A 224 5.04 -27.51 21.55
CA GLU A 224 4.68 -28.14 22.81
C GLU A 224 3.19 -27.97 23.14
N HIS A 225 2.58 -26.82 22.81
CA HIS A 225 1.14 -26.61 22.94
C HIS A 225 0.36 -27.54 22.00
N LEU A 226 0.78 -27.62 20.74
CA LEU A 226 0.17 -28.45 19.70
C LEU A 226 0.15 -29.94 20.11
N LYS A 227 1.28 -30.45 20.62
CA LYS A 227 1.41 -31.82 21.15
C LYS A 227 0.48 -32.14 22.33
N ARG A 228 0.07 -31.13 23.10
CA ARG A 228 -0.85 -31.30 24.24
C ARG A 228 -2.32 -31.20 23.82
N SER A 229 -2.62 -30.73 22.60
CA SER A 229 -3.98 -30.61 22.09
C SER A 229 -4.58 -31.99 21.77
N ALA A 230 -5.88 -32.16 21.99
CA ALA A 230 -6.54 -33.46 21.90
C ALA A 230 -6.60 -34.03 20.47
N GLY A 231 -6.55 -33.16 19.45
CA GLY A 231 -6.54 -33.55 18.02
C GLY A 231 -5.23 -34.21 17.57
N TYR A 232 -4.10 -33.79 18.16
CA TYR A 232 -2.76 -34.29 17.81
C TYR A 232 -2.45 -35.69 18.35
N ALA A 233 -3.09 -36.09 19.45
CA ALA A 233 -2.92 -37.42 20.02
C ALA A 233 -3.48 -38.55 19.12
N ALA A 234 -4.27 -38.20 18.09
CA ALA A 234 -4.92 -39.12 17.17
C ALA A 234 -4.17 -39.34 15.83
N GLY A 235 -2.94 -38.83 15.68
CA GLY A 235 -2.01 -39.24 14.61
C GLY A 235 -1.76 -38.23 13.48
N GLY A 236 -2.26 -36.99 13.57
CA GLY A 236 -1.87 -35.90 12.66
C GLY A 236 -0.73 -35.11 13.28
N GLY A 237 0.50 -35.28 12.77
CA GLY A 237 1.63 -34.41 13.11
C GLY A 237 1.86 -33.38 12.01
N ILE A 238 2.37 -32.19 12.37
CA ILE A 238 2.80 -31.16 11.40
C ILE A 238 3.73 -31.88 10.42
N ASP A 239 3.49 -31.65 9.13
CA ASP A 239 4.41 -32.14 8.11
C ASP A 239 5.71 -31.34 8.20
N THR A 240 6.63 -31.86 9.01
CA THR A 240 7.92 -31.23 9.25
C THR A 240 8.76 -31.08 7.99
N GLY A 241 8.56 -31.93 6.98
CA GLY A 241 9.36 -31.94 5.75
C GLY A 241 8.83 -30.99 4.69
N SER A 242 7.55 -31.08 4.37
CA SER A 242 6.98 -30.27 3.29
C SER A 242 6.59 -28.85 3.70
N THR A 243 6.39 -28.58 4.99
CA THR A 243 5.91 -27.26 5.47
C THR A 243 6.85 -26.60 6.47
N LEU A 244 7.07 -27.21 7.65
CA LEU A 244 7.79 -26.54 8.75
C LEU A 244 9.26 -26.20 8.43
N LEU A 245 10.01 -27.12 7.83
CA LEU A 245 11.41 -26.86 7.48
C LEU A 245 11.54 -25.77 6.42
N PRO A 246 10.80 -25.78 5.30
CA PRO A 246 10.78 -24.64 4.36
C PRO A 246 10.46 -23.30 5.03
N SER A 247 9.42 -23.21 5.87
CA SER A 247 9.09 -22.00 6.63
C SER A 247 10.22 -21.57 7.57
N ALA A 248 10.86 -22.51 8.25
CA ALA A 248 12.01 -22.22 9.11
C ALA A 248 13.26 -21.81 8.33
N VAL A 249 13.50 -22.41 7.16
CA VAL A 249 14.60 -21.99 6.26
C VAL A 249 14.38 -20.54 5.83
N TYR A 250 13.14 -20.18 5.50
CA TYR A 250 12.77 -18.81 5.14
C TYR A 250 13.04 -17.82 6.28
N GLY A 251 12.60 -18.12 7.51
CA GLY A 251 12.59 -17.15 8.61
C GLY A 251 13.73 -17.24 9.63
N PHE A 252 14.23 -18.43 9.98
CA PHE A 252 15.19 -18.61 11.09
C PHE A 252 16.57 -18.08 10.74
N ASN A 253 17.45 -17.86 11.71
CA ASN A 253 18.89 -17.82 11.42
C ASN A 253 19.46 -19.24 11.25
N LEU A 254 20.65 -19.36 10.66
CA LEU A 254 21.30 -20.64 10.36
C LEU A 254 21.45 -21.53 11.60
N ALA A 255 21.80 -20.95 12.76
CA ALA A 255 21.99 -21.73 13.99
C ALA A 255 20.68 -22.37 14.47
N ALA A 256 19.57 -21.61 14.46
CA ALA A 256 18.26 -22.12 14.81
C ALA A 256 17.75 -23.14 13.78
N LEU A 257 17.99 -22.90 12.48
CA LEU A 257 17.66 -23.85 11.42
C LEU A 257 18.39 -25.18 11.60
N GLN A 258 19.70 -25.15 11.88
CA GLN A 258 20.51 -26.35 12.12
C GLN A 258 19.97 -27.18 13.28
N GLN A 259 19.55 -26.53 14.38
CA GLN A 259 18.97 -27.22 15.52
C GLN A 259 17.64 -27.89 15.18
N LEU A 260 16.75 -27.18 14.46
CA LEU A 260 15.45 -27.74 14.05
C LEU A 260 15.65 -28.91 13.07
N PHE A 261 16.53 -28.76 12.09
CA PHE A 261 16.84 -29.79 11.11
C PHE A 261 17.37 -31.07 11.76
N GLN A 262 18.32 -30.94 12.70
CA GLN A 262 18.80 -32.08 13.49
C GLN A 262 17.69 -32.74 14.31
N SER A 263 16.79 -31.94 14.90
CA SER A 263 15.65 -32.47 15.64
C SER A 263 14.66 -33.24 14.75
N VAL A 264 14.42 -32.80 13.51
CA VAL A 264 13.49 -33.46 12.57
C VAL A 264 14.06 -34.76 12.01
N LEU A 265 15.38 -34.81 11.83
CA LEU A 265 16.08 -36.03 11.38
C LEU A 265 16.43 -36.98 12.52
N GLY A 266 16.36 -36.52 13.77
CA GLY A 266 16.67 -37.32 14.96
C GLY A 266 15.79 -38.57 15.07
N GLY A 267 16.41 -39.75 14.93
CA GLY A 267 15.73 -41.05 15.04
C GLY A 267 15.44 -41.73 13.69
N LYS A 268 15.72 -41.08 12.56
CA LYS A 268 15.66 -41.69 11.21
C LYS A 268 16.93 -42.49 10.91
N THR A 269 16.81 -43.54 10.10
CA THR A 269 17.95 -44.29 9.57
C THR A 269 18.67 -43.47 8.49
N PRO A 270 19.94 -43.79 8.15
CA PRO A 270 20.66 -43.09 7.08
C PRO A 270 19.91 -43.10 5.74
N GLU A 271 19.22 -44.19 5.42
CA GLU A 271 18.44 -44.35 4.18
C GLU A 271 17.20 -43.44 4.18
N GLU A 272 16.50 -43.35 5.32
CA GLU A 272 15.33 -42.46 5.49
C GLU A 272 15.72 -40.98 5.46
N VAL A 273 16.91 -40.64 5.97
CA VAL A 273 17.45 -39.27 5.90
C VAL A 273 17.76 -38.90 4.45
N GLU A 274 18.34 -39.81 3.68
CA GLU A 274 18.67 -39.57 2.28
C GLU A 274 17.41 -39.37 1.42
N LEU A 275 16.43 -40.27 1.56
CA LEU A 275 15.14 -40.14 0.87
C LEU A 275 14.43 -38.83 1.22
N PHE A 276 14.49 -38.42 2.49
CA PHE A 276 13.91 -37.15 2.94
C PHE A 276 14.57 -35.94 2.28
N LYS A 277 15.91 -35.95 2.15
CA LYS A 277 16.65 -34.87 1.50
C LYS A 277 16.37 -34.82 0.00
N GLN A 278 16.26 -35.96 -0.66
CA GLN A 278 15.88 -36.01 -2.08
C GLN A 278 14.47 -35.44 -2.29
N GLN A 279 13.52 -35.82 -1.43
CA GLN A 279 12.13 -35.41 -1.55
C GLN A 279 11.89 -33.92 -1.24
N PHE A 280 12.55 -33.36 -0.20
CA PHE A 280 12.26 -32.01 0.29
C PHE A 280 13.42 -31.01 0.11
N GLY A 281 14.59 -31.48 -0.32
CA GLY A 281 15.80 -30.69 -0.55
C GLY A 281 15.59 -29.52 -1.51
N PRO A 282 15.00 -29.73 -2.70
CA PRO A 282 14.72 -28.64 -3.64
C PRO A 282 13.87 -27.53 -3.03
N LYS A 283 12.80 -27.89 -2.32
CA LYS A 283 11.91 -26.91 -1.65
C LYS A 283 12.65 -26.13 -0.55
N MET A 284 13.49 -26.80 0.24
CA MET A 284 14.28 -26.12 1.27
C MET A 284 15.36 -25.21 0.68
N ALA A 285 16.08 -25.65 -0.34
CA ALA A 285 17.10 -24.84 -1.04
C ALA A 285 16.46 -23.58 -1.64
N PHE A 286 15.29 -23.74 -2.24
CA PHE A 286 14.50 -22.64 -2.77
C PHE A 286 14.04 -21.63 -1.70
N SER A 287 13.49 -22.11 -0.58
CA SER A 287 13.12 -21.24 0.54
C SER A 287 14.31 -20.51 1.15
N ALA A 288 15.53 -21.06 1.06
CA ALA A 288 16.75 -20.36 1.51
C ALA A 288 17.08 -19.17 0.61
N LEU A 289 16.89 -19.32 -0.70
CA LEU A 289 17.09 -18.23 -1.66
C LEU A 289 16.08 -17.08 -1.46
N GLN A 290 14.83 -17.41 -1.12
CA GLN A 290 13.78 -16.44 -0.82
C GLN A 290 13.88 -15.83 0.59
N SER A 291 14.77 -16.34 1.44
CA SER A 291 14.86 -15.94 2.84
C SER A 291 15.18 -14.45 2.98
N ARG A 292 14.48 -13.78 3.89
CA ARG A 292 14.70 -12.34 4.18
C ARG A 292 15.81 -12.07 5.20
N THR A 293 16.43 -13.12 5.74
CA THR A 293 17.50 -12.95 6.72
C THR A 293 18.84 -12.72 6.02
N PRO A 294 19.75 -11.92 6.61
CA PRO A 294 21.04 -11.60 5.99
C PRO A 294 21.98 -12.82 5.85
N ASP A 295 21.67 -13.95 6.48
CA ASP A 295 22.43 -15.20 6.41
C ASP A 295 21.86 -16.22 5.41
N TRP A 296 20.93 -15.80 4.53
CA TRP A 296 20.31 -16.64 3.49
C TRP A 296 21.35 -17.48 2.70
N ARG A 297 22.49 -16.88 2.33
CA ARG A 297 23.57 -17.55 1.58
C ARG A 297 24.20 -18.68 2.38
N ALA A 298 24.50 -18.41 3.65
CA ALA A 298 25.07 -19.39 4.55
C ALA A 298 24.11 -20.56 4.81
N LYS A 299 22.78 -20.30 4.82
CA LYS A 299 21.76 -21.37 4.87
C LYS A 299 21.77 -22.22 3.61
N PHE A 300 21.79 -21.58 2.45
CA PHE A 300 21.78 -22.25 1.17
C PHE A 300 23.03 -23.16 1.02
N GLU A 301 24.23 -22.61 1.21
CA GLU A 301 25.49 -23.37 1.14
C GLU A 301 25.54 -24.50 2.18
N TRP A 302 24.99 -24.27 3.37
CA TRP A 302 24.89 -25.31 4.38
C TRP A 302 23.93 -26.43 3.98
N LEU A 303 22.75 -26.11 3.41
CA LEU A 303 21.78 -27.08 2.91
C LEU A 303 22.36 -27.90 1.75
N GLU A 304 23.06 -27.26 0.81
CA GLU A 304 23.79 -27.96 -0.25
C GLU A 304 24.83 -28.94 0.34
N ALA A 305 25.59 -28.51 1.35
CA ALA A 305 26.54 -29.37 2.04
C ALA A 305 25.87 -30.54 2.80
N GLN A 306 24.57 -30.44 3.11
CA GLN A 306 23.78 -31.55 3.65
C GLN A 306 23.22 -32.48 2.56
N GLY A 307 23.37 -32.18 1.26
CA GLY A 307 22.79 -32.95 0.16
C GLY A 307 21.37 -32.50 -0.23
N CYS A 308 20.92 -31.32 0.22
CA CYS A 308 19.68 -30.71 -0.24
C CYS A 308 19.98 -29.85 -1.48
N SER A 309 20.00 -30.48 -2.65
CA SER A 309 20.24 -29.80 -3.94
C SER A 309 19.01 -29.00 -4.39
N LEU A 310 19.24 -27.92 -5.14
CA LEU A 310 18.19 -27.12 -5.78
C LEU A 310 17.51 -27.88 -6.92
N VAL A 311 18.27 -28.70 -7.65
CA VAL A 311 17.78 -29.57 -8.73
C VAL A 311 17.75 -30.99 -8.18
N GLY A 312 16.61 -31.68 -8.28
CA GLY A 312 16.52 -33.10 -7.94
C GLY A 312 17.42 -33.94 -8.86
N ASP A 313 17.92 -35.08 -8.38
CA ASP A 313 18.75 -36.02 -9.17
C ASP A 313 17.96 -36.76 -10.28
N ASP A 314 16.99 -36.10 -10.93
CA ASP A 314 16.21 -36.68 -12.01
C ASP A 314 17.03 -36.62 -13.32
N ASP A 315 17.93 -37.59 -13.48
CA ASP A 315 18.59 -37.95 -14.75
C ASP A 315 17.59 -38.54 -15.78
N ASP A 316 16.29 -38.66 -15.46
CA ASP A 316 15.24 -39.18 -16.34
C ASP A 316 14.36 -38.06 -16.92
N ALA A 317 14.98 -37.16 -17.70
CA ALA A 317 14.31 -36.05 -18.39
C ALA A 317 13.38 -36.46 -19.57
N ASP A 318 13.09 -37.76 -19.75
CA ASP A 318 12.32 -38.27 -20.90
C ASP A 318 10.84 -38.59 -20.60
N ASP A 319 10.39 -38.53 -19.34
CA ASP A 319 8.98 -38.79 -18.97
C ASP A 319 8.29 -37.51 -18.45
N ALA A 320 7.83 -36.66 -19.38
CA ALA A 320 7.00 -35.49 -19.09
C ALA A 320 5.68 -35.81 -18.35
N ASP A 321 5.29 -37.09 -18.30
CA ASP A 321 4.09 -37.60 -17.65
C ASP A 321 4.35 -38.24 -16.26
N ALA A 322 5.61 -38.32 -15.78
CA ALA A 322 5.95 -38.84 -14.45
C ALA A 322 6.02 -37.76 -13.36
N VAL A 323 5.62 -36.52 -13.67
CA VAL A 323 5.38 -35.47 -12.69
C VAL A 323 4.14 -35.83 -11.89
N GLY A 324 4.32 -36.62 -10.83
CA GLY A 324 3.27 -36.88 -9.85
C GLY A 324 2.70 -35.56 -9.32
N PRO A 325 1.44 -35.53 -8.84
CA PRO A 325 0.69 -34.30 -8.52
C PRO A 325 1.25 -33.44 -7.36
N GLY A 326 2.50 -33.63 -6.95
CA GLY A 326 3.20 -32.87 -5.89
C GLY A 326 4.30 -31.92 -6.37
N VAL A 327 4.68 -31.91 -7.65
CA VAL A 327 5.72 -31.01 -8.20
C VAL A 327 5.12 -29.76 -8.88
N ALA A 328 3.80 -29.70 -9.00
CA ALA A 328 3.06 -28.56 -9.56
C ALA A 328 2.89 -27.35 -8.61
N LEU A 329 3.78 -27.18 -7.61
CA LEU A 329 3.68 -26.13 -6.59
C LEU A 329 4.93 -25.24 -6.47
N VAL A 330 5.85 -25.27 -7.44
CA VAL A 330 7.03 -24.37 -7.45
C VAL A 330 6.77 -23.07 -8.25
N ASN A 331 5.55 -22.87 -8.76
CA ASN A 331 5.22 -21.75 -9.67
C ASN A 331 4.31 -20.68 -9.07
N ASP A 332 4.12 -20.65 -7.75
CA ASP A 332 3.41 -19.53 -7.10
C ASP A 332 4.35 -18.76 -6.16
N TRP A 333 4.91 -17.69 -6.74
CA TRP A 333 5.88 -16.81 -6.11
C TRP A 333 5.26 -15.54 -5.50
N SER A 334 3.92 -15.44 -5.52
CA SER A 334 3.13 -14.37 -4.91
C SER A 334 3.52 -14.03 -3.45
N PRO A 335 3.99 -14.96 -2.59
CA PRO A 335 4.41 -14.64 -1.22
C PRO A 335 5.72 -13.83 -1.11
N VAL A 336 6.59 -13.87 -2.12
CA VAL A 336 7.78 -13.00 -2.22
C VAL A 336 7.35 -11.54 -2.43
N LEU A 337 6.29 -11.36 -3.23
CA LEU A 337 5.80 -10.10 -3.79
C LEU A 337 4.82 -9.34 -2.87
N ALA A 338 4.04 -10.04 -2.03
CA ALA A 338 3.02 -9.40 -1.18
C ALA A 338 3.55 -8.59 0.04
N LEU A 339 4.87 -8.50 0.22
CA LEU A 339 5.49 -7.95 1.44
C LEU A 339 6.58 -6.90 1.16
N VAL A 340 6.59 -6.29 -0.03
CA VAL A 340 7.45 -5.15 -0.42
C VAL A 340 6.69 -3.83 -0.22
N ASP A 341 6.38 -3.50 1.04
CA ASP A 341 5.94 -2.15 1.42
C ASP A 341 6.91 -1.61 2.49
N GLY A 342 8.16 -1.41 2.07
CA GLY A 342 9.24 -0.85 2.88
C GLY A 342 10.56 -0.75 2.09
N PRO A 343 11.33 0.34 2.25
CA PRO A 343 12.60 0.50 1.53
C PRO A 343 13.66 -0.39 2.19
N LEU A 344 14.00 -1.51 1.56
CA LEU A 344 15.19 -2.29 1.93
C LEU A 344 16.42 -1.74 1.21
N PRO A 345 17.57 -1.61 1.89
CA PRO A 345 18.84 -1.34 1.25
C PRO A 345 19.57 -2.67 1.00
N VAL A 346 19.31 -3.35 -0.13
CA VAL A 346 19.94 -4.67 -0.40
C VAL A 346 20.22 -4.86 -1.90
N LEU A 347 21.07 -4.00 -2.48
CA LEU A 347 21.46 -4.09 -3.90
C LEU A 347 22.36 -5.30 -4.20
N GLN A 348 23.15 -5.77 -3.23
CA GLN A 348 24.17 -6.80 -3.46
C GLN A 348 23.63 -8.22 -3.30
N ASP A 349 22.78 -8.48 -2.30
CA ASP A 349 22.34 -9.84 -2.01
C ASP A 349 21.40 -10.41 -3.09
N GLU A 350 20.60 -9.57 -3.74
CA GLU A 350 19.70 -9.99 -4.82
C GLU A 350 20.47 -10.46 -6.06
N VAL A 351 21.50 -9.72 -6.46
CA VAL A 351 22.40 -10.12 -7.55
C VAL A 351 23.14 -11.41 -7.21
N GLU A 352 23.60 -11.57 -5.96
CA GLU A 352 24.27 -12.80 -5.51
C GLU A 352 23.33 -14.03 -5.52
N ARG A 353 22.04 -13.86 -5.22
CA ARG A 353 21.03 -14.93 -5.35
C ARG A 353 20.87 -15.37 -6.79
N LEU A 354 20.79 -14.42 -7.72
CA LEU A 354 20.66 -14.69 -9.14
C LEU A 354 21.88 -15.42 -9.71
N VAL A 355 23.10 -14.98 -9.35
CA VAL A 355 24.33 -15.69 -9.74
C VAL A 355 24.31 -17.15 -9.27
N LEU A 356 23.87 -17.41 -8.03
CA LEU A 356 23.77 -18.78 -7.52
C LEU A 356 22.71 -19.61 -8.25
N MET A 357 21.54 -19.03 -8.53
CA MET A 357 20.50 -19.69 -9.32
C MET A 357 20.99 -20.00 -10.74
N GLN A 358 21.84 -19.14 -11.31
CA GLN A 358 22.47 -19.32 -12.61
C GLN A 358 23.39 -20.53 -12.62
N GLU A 359 24.31 -20.61 -11.66
CA GLU A 359 25.29 -21.71 -11.55
C GLU A 359 24.61 -23.08 -11.37
N ARG A 360 23.33 -23.09 -10.98
CA ARG A 360 22.52 -24.29 -10.70
C ARG A 360 21.40 -24.56 -11.72
N GLY A 361 21.18 -23.69 -12.71
CA GLY A 361 20.30 -23.95 -13.85
C GLY A 361 18.79 -23.76 -13.63
N SER A 362 18.38 -22.91 -12.68
CA SER A 362 16.95 -22.71 -12.34
C SER A 362 16.53 -21.23 -12.29
N ILE A 363 16.96 -20.42 -13.27
CA ILE A 363 16.52 -19.01 -13.33
C ILE A 363 15.22 -18.92 -14.13
N ASP A 364 14.16 -18.42 -13.48
CA ASP A 364 13.04 -17.79 -14.18
C ASP A 364 13.38 -16.32 -14.43
N VAL A 365 13.79 -16.01 -15.66
CA VAL A 365 14.31 -14.69 -16.04
C VAL A 365 13.23 -13.62 -15.98
N LEU A 366 11.98 -13.99 -16.33
CA LEU A 366 10.86 -13.06 -16.42
C LEU A 366 10.45 -12.56 -15.04
N GLU A 367 10.41 -13.46 -14.07
CA GLU A 367 10.05 -13.10 -12.70
C GLU A 367 11.12 -12.21 -12.06
N CYS A 368 12.41 -12.56 -12.27
CA CYS A 368 13.53 -11.76 -11.77
C CYS A 368 13.54 -10.35 -12.37
N LEU A 369 13.18 -10.24 -13.65
CA LEU A 369 13.07 -8.95 -14.33
C LEU A 369 11.88 -8.14 -13.81
N SER A 370 10.73 -8.77 -13.63
CA SER A 370 9.51 -8.15 -13.08
C SER A 370 9.76 -7.52 -11.71
N GLU A 371 10.37 -8.26 -10.79
CA GLU A 371 10.68 -7.74 -9.45
C GLU A 371 11.73 -6.62 -9.49
N ALA A 372 12.76 -6.74 -10.34
CA ALA A 372 13.75 -5.68 -10.50
C ALA A 372 13.11 -4.38 -11.01
N VAL A 373 12.12 -4.50 -11.90
CA VAL A 373 11.31 -3.38 -12.40
C VAL A 373 10.40 -2.82 -11.33
N ASP A 374 9.69 -3.66 -10.57
CA ASP A 374 8.80 -3.25 -9.47
C ASP A 374 9.56 -2.46 -8.38
N SER A 375 10.67 -3.04 -7.92
CA SER A 375 11.50 -2.55 -6.82
C SER A 375 12.41 -1.38 -7.20
N GLY A 376 12.69 -1.20 -8.49
CA GLY A 376 13.61 -0.18 -8.99
C GLY A 376 15.08 -0.59 -8.95
N ASN A 377 15.39 -1.88 -8.92
CA ASN A 377 16.74 -2.40 -8.83
C ASN A 377 17.42 -2.53 -10.21
N ALA A 378 18.04 -1.44 -10.66
CA ALA A 378 18.76 -1.41 -11.94
C ALA A 378 20.01 -2.31 -12.00
N ASP A 379 20.60 -2.66 -10.85
CA ASP A 379 21.80 -3.49 -10.80
C ASP A 379 21.49 -4.95 -11.20
N VAL A 380 20.30 -5.44 -10.85
CA VAL A 380 19.79 -6.76 -11.27
C VAL A 380 19.60 -6.80 -12.79
N VAL A 381 18.92 -5.82 -13.37
CA VAL A 381 18.72 -5.74 -14.83
C VAL A 381 20.06 -5.68 -15.57
N ARG A 382 21.00 -4.89 -15.07
CA ARG A 382 22.36 -4.82 -15.62
C ARG A 382 23.08 -6.17 -15.56
N HIS A 383 22.92 -6.91 -14.46
CA HIS A 383 23.53 -8.23 -14.31
C HIS A 383 22.93 -9.23 -15.28
N LEU A 384 21.60 -9.31 -15.38
CA LEU A 384 20.89 -10.18 -16.34
C LEU A 384 21.34 -9.89 -17.78
N ARG A 385 21.53 -8.62 -18.14
CA ARG A 385 22.05 -8.20 -19.45
C ARG A 385 23.48 -8.64 -19.75
N GLN A 386 24.33 -8.80 -18.75
CA GLN A 386 25.71 -9.27 -18.94
C GLN A 386 25.77 -10.77 -19.23
N ILE A 387 24.69 -11.52 -18.99
CA ILE A 387 24.62 -12.97 -19.20
C ILE A 387 24.24 -13.25 -20.67
N PRO A 388 25.11 -13.88 -21.48
CA PRO A 388 24.81 -14.14 -22.89
C PRO A 388 23.61 -15.08 -23.06
N GLY A 389 22.65 -14.69 -23.90
CA GLY A 389 21.51 -15.52 -24.29
C GLY A 389 20.37 -15.60 -23.27
N LEU A 390 20.43 -14.83 -22.17
CA LEU A 390 19.38 -14.80 -21.16
C LEU A 390 18.27 -13.80 -21.51
N LEU A 391 18.66 -12.64 -22.04
CA LEU A 391 17.78 -11.63 -22.62
C LEU A 391 17.98 -11.64 -24.13
N ASP A 392 17.59 -12.75 -24.77
CA ASP A 392 17.71 -12.92 -26.22
C ASP A 392 16.50 -12.36 -26.96
N ASP A 393 16.62 -12.23 -28.29
CA ASP A 393 15.55 -11.70 -29.14
C ASP A 393 14.23 -12.48 -29.01
N ASN A 394 14.29 -13.78 -28.67
CA ASN A 394 13.08 -14.59 -28.46
C ASN A 394 12.30 -14.18 -27.20
N LEU A 395 13.00 -13.78 -26.13
CA LEU A 395 12.38 -13.28 -24.91
C LEU A 395 11.75 -11.90 -25.16
N LEU A 396 12.43 -11.05 -25.93
CA LEU A 396 11.94 -9.73 -26.32
C LEU A 396 10.68 -9.83 -27.20
N ASP A 397 10.61 -10.81 -28.10
CA ASP A 397 9.42 -11.06 -28.93
C ASP A 397 8.21 -11.65 -28.15
N PHE A 398 8.45 -12.24 -26.97
CA PHE A 398 7.42 -12.91 -26.17
C PHE A 398 6.78 -12.01 -25.10
N VAL A 399 7.48 -10.95 -24.70
CA VAL A 399 7.05 -10.06 -23.61
C VAL A 399 6.74 -8.70 -24.21
N ASP A 400 5.47 -8.28 -24.13
CA ASP A 400 5.06 -6.92 -24.53
C ASP A 400 5.82 -5.84 -23.70
N ASP A 401 5.83 -4.58 -24.17
CA ASP A 401 6.54 -3.42 -23.57
C ASP A 401 6.16 -3.06 -22.10
N ASP A 402 5.42 -3.92 -21.42
CA ASP A 402 4.88 -3.79 -20.06
C ASP A 402 5.96 -3.44 -19.03
N PHE A 403 7.18 -3.98 -19.16
CA PHE A 403 8.27 -3.67 -18.20
C PHE A 403 8.81 -2.25 -18.33
N VAL A 404 8.92 -1.72 -19.55
CA VAL A 404 9.36 -0.33 -19.77
C VAL A 404 8.27 0.62 -19.26
N ASP A 405 7.01 0.31 -19.54
CA ASP A 405 5.86 1.06 -19.07
C ASP A 405 5.74 1.04 -17.54
N GLU A 406 5.97 -0.10 -16.89
CA GLU A 406 5.94 -0.22 -15.44
C GLU A 406 7.11 0.53 -14.77
N ALA A 407 8.33 0.41 -15.31
CA ALA A 407 9.47 1.18 -14.84
C ALA A 407 9.19 2.69 -14.92
N ALA A 408 8.59 3.15 -16.03
CA ALA A 408 8.19 4.52 -16.23
C ALA A 408 7.07 4.94 -15.27
N GLN A 409 6.08 4.06 -15.05
CA GLN A 409 4.96 4.25 -14.14
C GLN A 409 5.43 4.50 -12.69
N ARG A 410 6.48 3.81 -12.27
CA ARG A 410 7.09 3.91 -10.93
C ARG A 410 8.16 4.99 -10.83
N GLY A 411 8.61 5.54 -11.96
CA GLY A 411 9.61 6.58 -12.03
C GLY A 411 11.05 6.08 -11.86
N HIS A 412 11.29 4.79 -12.08
CA HIS A 412 12.57 4.12 -11.90
C HIS A 412 13.49 4.35 -13.10
N LEU A 413 13.97 5.59 -13.25
CA LEU A 413 14.75 6.02 -14.41
C LEU A 413 15.98 5.13 -14.69
N ASN A 414 16.69 4.70 -13.65
CA ASN A 414 17.89 3.86 -13.81
C ASN A 414 17.55 2.47 -14.36
N VAL A 415 16.41 1.90 -13.99
CA VAL A 415 15.95 0.62 -14.53
C VAL A 415 15.60 0.78 -16.01
N LEU A 416 14.88 1.86 -16.33
CA LEU A 416 14.47 2.17 -17.69
C LEU A 416 15.68 2.30 -18.62
N VAL A 417 16.75 2.98 -18.19
CA VAL A 417 18.03 3.05 -18.93
C VAL A 417 18.66 1.67 -19.16
N GLU A 418 18.63 0.78 -18.16
CA GLU A 418 19.19 -0.57 -18.31
C GLU A 418 18.35 -1.49 -19.22
N LEU A 419 17.01 -1.32 -19.22
CA LEU A 419 16.11 -2.00 -20.15
C LEU A 419 16.38 -1.56 -21.59
N LEU A 420 16.40 -0.25 -21.90
CA LEU A 420 16.70 0.18 -23.27
C LEU A 420 18.08 -0.29 -23.72
N ALA A 421 19.06 -0.29 -22.82
CA ALA A 421 20.40 -0.76 -23.12
C ALA A 421 20.49 -2.29 -23.31
N ALA A 422 19.45 -3.05 -22.98
CA ALA A 422 19.27 -4.46 -23.31
C ALA A 422 18.48 -4.69 -24.62
N GLY A 423 17.94 -3.64 -25.24
CA GLY A 423 17.24 -3.73 -26.52
C GLY A 423 15.71 -3.78 -26.41
N TRP A 424 15.13 -3.45 -25.25
CA TRP A 424 13.69 -3.20 -25.15
C TRP A 424 13.34 -1.88 -25.80
N ASP A 425 12.24 -1.88 -26.57
CA ASP A 425 11.72 -0.69 -27.21
C ASP A 425 10.99 0.20 -26.19
N ILE A 426 11.09 1.51 -26.37
CA ILE A 426 10.32 2.48 -25.60
C ILE A 426 9.14 2.98 -26.40
N SER A 427 7.93 2.67 -25.91
CA SER A 427 6.70 3.11 -26.54
C SER A 427 6.25 4.50 -26.04
N PRO A 428 5.36 5.20 -26.77
CA PRO A 428 4.67 6.39 -26.27
C PRO A 428 3.85 6.14 -24.98
N ALA A 429 3.50 4.88 -24.69
CA ALA A 429 2.77 4.50 -23.48
C ALA A 429 3.64 4.68 -22.22
N ALA A 430 4.96 4.50 -22.31
CA ALA A 430 5.89 4.76 -21.21
C ALA A 430 5.86 6.23 -20.77
N ALA A 431 5.81 7.17 -21.74
CA ALA A 431 5.64 8.59 -21.45
C ALA A 431 4.29 8.86 -20.74
N CYS A 432 3.22 8.18 -21.16
CA CYS A 432 1.92 8.27 -20.50
C CYS A 432 1.97 7.71 -19.08
N ALA A 433 2.63 6.56 -18.86
CA ALA A 433 2.77 5.91 -17.56
C ALA A 433 3.52 6.81 -16.57
N ALA A 434 4.65 7.41 -16.99
CA ALA A 434 5.39 8.38 -16.20
C ALA A 434 4.57 9.65 -15.90
N ALA A 435 3.87 10.19 -16.91
CA ALA A 435 3.02 11.36 -16.74
C ALA A 435 1.88 11.13 -15.74
N ARG A 436 1.24 9.95 -15.78
CA ARG A 436 0.12 9.58 -14.90
C ARG A 436 0.48 9.63 -13.42
N ASN A 437 1.72 9.30 -13.07
CA ASN A 437 2.21 9.30 -11.69
C ASN A 437 3.04 10.53 -11.33
N GLY A 438 3.18 11.50 -12.24
CA GLY A 438 3.85 12.76 -11.92
C GLY A 438 5.38 12.70 -12.03
N HIS A 439 5.95 11.68 -12.68
CA HIS A 439 7.39 11.47 -12.80
C HIS A 439 8.02 12.38 -13.87
N LEU A 440 8.00 13.69 -13.61
CA LEU A 440 8.54 14.71 -14.52
C LEU A 440 10.03 14.51 -14.83
N HIS A 441 10.81 13.92 -13.92
CA HIS A 441 12.22 13.63 -14.16
C HIS A 441 12.42 12.59 -15.28
N VAL A 442 11.53 11.61 -15.42
CA VAL A 442 11.55 10.65 -16.53
C VAL A 442 11.24 11.36 -17.85
N LEU A 443 10.19 12.20 -17.90
CA LEU A 443 9.85 12.94 -19.12
C LEU A 443 10.96 13.93 -19.54
N LYS A 444 11.60 14.60 -18.58
CA LYS A 444 12.76 15.46 -18.83
C LYS A 444 13.97 14.67 -19.32
N TRP A 445 14.14 13.44 -18.86
CA TRP A 445 15.18 12.55 -19.37
C TRP A 445 14.88 12.10 -20.81
N MET A 446 13.63 11.72 -21.13
CA MET A 446 13.22 11.34 -22.49
C MET A 446 13.45 12.47 -23.50
N GLU A 447 13.26 13.75 -23.12
CA GLU A 447 13.56 14.90 -23.98
C GLU A 447 15.06 15.28 -23.99
N GLY A 448 15.77 14.97 -22.90
CA GLY A 448 17.10 15.49 -22.64
C GLY A 448 18.19 14.90 -23.55
N PRO A 449 19.35 15.57 -23.68
CA PRO A 449 20.49 15.04 -24.44
C PRO A 449 21.15 13.81 -23.80
N GLU A 450 20.80 13.52 -22.55
CA GLU A 450 21.20 12.31 -21.80
C GLU A 450 20.19 11.16 -21.99
N GLY A 451 19.07 11.41 -22.68
CA GLY A 451 18.04 10.44 -23.02
C GLY A 451 18.38 9.61 -24.24
N ASP A 452 17.68 8.48 -24.38
CA ASP A 452 17.74 7.66 -25.57
C ASP A 452 17.04 8.38 -26.76
N PRO A 453 17.60 8.37 -27.99
CA PRO A 453 16.94 8.96 -29.16
C PRO A 453 15.52 8.42 -29.41
N GLU A 454 15.29 7.13 -29.17
CA GLU A 454 13.99 6.48 -29.32
C GLU A 454 13.03 6.97 -28.24
N ALA A 455 13.52 7.27 -27.03
CA ALA A 455 12.73 7.88 -25.97
C ALA A 455 12.27 9.29 -26.33
N ALA A 456 13.10 10.07 -27.03
CA ALA A 456 12.73 11.39 -27.52
C ALA A 456 11.65 11.30 -28.61
N GLU A 457 11.74 10.32 -29.51
CA GLU A 457 10.73 10.05 -30.53
C GLU A 457 9.40 9.60 -29.91
N ALA A 458 9.43 8.64 -28.97
CA ALA A 458 8.27 8.15 -28.24
C ALA A 458 7.55 9.26 -27.46
N LEU A 459 8.30 10.14 -26.79
CA LEU A 459 7.72 11.33 -26.14
C LEU A 459 7.08 12.27 -27.16
N GLN A 460 7.76 12.53 -28.28
CA GLN A 460 7.26 13.44 -29.30
C GLN A 460 5.98 12.91 -29.96
N GLU A 461 5.89 11.60 -30.17
CA GLU A 461 4.69 10.90 -30.63
C GLU A 461 3.56 11.03 -29.60
N ALA A 462 3.81 10.68 -28.32
CA ALA A 462 2.83 10.79 -27.24
C ALA A 462 2.24 12.21 -27.11
N MET A 463 3.06 13.24 -27.37
CA MET A 463 2.65 14.64 -27.31
C MET A 463 1.78 15.08 -28.50
N GLN A 464 1.97 14.48 -29.68
CA GLN A 464 1.26 14.85 -30.90
C GLN A 464 0.01 14.00 -31.12
N ASP A 465 0.00 12.77 -30.62
CA ASP A 465 -1.08 11.82 -30.84
C ASP A 465 -2.34 12.15 -29.98
N PRO A 466 -3.49 12.44 -30.62
CA PRO A 466 -4.75 12.65 -29.92
C PRO A 466 -5.27 11.43 -29.16
N TYR A 467 -4.77 10.22 -29.42
CA TYR A 467 -5.16 8.99 -28.73
C TYR A 467 -4.62 8.98 -27.29
N PHE A 468 -3.32 9.21 -27.12
CA PHE A 468 -2.65 9.16 -25.82
C PHE A 468 -3.08 10.27 -24.87
N ASN A 469 -3.46 11.45 -25.39
CA ASN A 469 -3.99 12.56 -24.58
C ASN A 469 -3.07 12.91 -23.39
N LEU A 470 -1.75 12.99 -23.63
CA LEU A 470 -0.72 13.06 -22.60
C LEU A 470 -0.96 14.15 -21.53
N ILE A 471 -1.54 15.29 -21.92
CA ILE A 471 -1.87 16.37 -20.97
C ILE A 471 -2.96 15.98 -19.96
N ALA A 472 -3.95 15.18 -20.38
CA ALA A 472 -4.99 14.68 -19.49
C ALA A 472 -4.43 13.61 -18.56
N VAL A 473 -3.58 12.73 -19.09
CA VAL A 473 -2.86 11.73 -18.30
C VAL A 473 -1.97 12.41 -17.25
N GLY A 474 -1.22 13.44 -17.64
CA GLY A 474 -0.42 14.25 -16.73
C GLY A 474 -1.26 14.94 -15.65
N ALA A 475 -2.48 15.39 -15.98
CA ALA A 475 -3.41 15.99 -15.03
C ALA A 475 -3.95 14.99 -13.98
N GLU A 476 -4.01 13.69 -14.29
CA GLU A 476 -4.35 12.65 -13.30
C GLU A 476 -3.35 12.57 -12.15
N SER A 477 -2.08 12.94 -12.37
CA SER A 477 -1.06 12.94 -11.31
C SER A 477 -1.30 14.01 -10.24
N GLY A 478 -1.98 15.10 -10.61
CA GLY A 478 -2.08 16.31 -9.79
C GLY A 478 -0.79 17.15 -9.75
N SER A 479 0.23 16.86 -10.58
CA SER A 479 1.47 17.65 -10.66
C SER A 479 1.32 18.87 -11.57
N VAL A 480 1.16 20.06 -10.98
CA VAL A 480 1.05 21.33 -11.74
C VAL A 480 2.30 21.59 -12.56
N GLU A 481 3.48 21.31 -12.01
CA GLU A 481 4.76 21.47 -12.72
C GLU A 481 4.81 20.61 -13.98
N LEU A 482 4.37 19.35 -13.90
CA LEU A 482 4.38 18.45 -15.05
C LEU A 482 3.43 18.92 -16.15
N VAL A 483 2.20 19.30 -15.79
CA VAL A 483 1.22 19.78 -16.78
C VAL A 483 1.68 21.12 -17.39
N ALA A 484 2.26 22.02 -16.60
CA ALA A 484 2.86 23.26 -17.11
C ALA A 484 3.99 22.96 -18.09
N TRP A 485 4.86 22.01 -17.76
CA TRP A 485 5.97 21.58 -18.62
C TRP A 485 5.49 21.01 -19.97
N LEU A 486 4.39 20.23 -19.98
CA LEU A 486 3.76 19.74 -21.21
C LEU A 486 3.13 20.88 -22.03
N ARG A 487 2.50 21.86 -21.36
CA ARG A 487 1.90 23.05 -22.01
C ARG A 487 2.96 23.90 -22.72
N GLU A 488 4.12 24.11 -22.10
CA GLU A 488 5.24 24.84 -22.69
C GLU A 488 5.74 24.21 -24.01
N ARG A 489 5.56 22.90 -24.17
CA ARG A 489 5.97 22.15 -25.37
C ARG A 489 4.85 21.99 -26.41
N GLY A 490 3.75 22.70 -26.23
CA GLY A 490 2.69 22.78 -27.23
C GLY A 490 1.61 21.71 -27.12
N CYS A 491 1.57 20.88 -26.07
CA CYS A 491 0.45 19.98 -25.84
C CYS A 491 -0.85 20.78 -25.65
N PRO A 492 -1.86 20.64 -26.53
CA PRO A 492 -3.08 21.43 -26.45
C PRO A 492 -3.95 20.95 -25.29
N TRP A 493 -4.73 21.87 -24.70
CA TRP A 493 -5.79 21.45 -23.78
C TRP A 493 -6.79 20.55 -24.50
N ASN A 494 -7.21 19.48 -23.84
CA ASN A 494 -8.37 18.70 -24.24
C ASN A 494 -9.44 18.76 -23.13
N GLN A 495 -10.69 18.43 -23.46
CA GLN A 495 -11.79 18.47 -22.49
C GLN A 495 -11.62 17.45 -21.34
N LYS A 496 -10.90 16.35 -21.60
CA LYS A 496 -10.60 15.31 -20.61
C LYS A 496 -9.60 15.77 -19.55
N ALA A 497 -8.73 16.74 -19.83
CA ALA A 497 -7.68 17.16 -18.90
C ALA A 497 -8.24 17.78 -17.63
N PHE A 498 -9.31 18.58 -17.74
CA PHE A 498 -9.96 19.16 -16.57
C PHE A 498 -10.69 18.11 -15.74
N VAL A 499 -11.32 17.12 -16.39
CA VAL A 499 -11.95 15.97 -15.72
C VAL A 499 -10.90 15.11 -15.00
N ALA A 500 -9.75 14.87 -15.62
CA ALA A 500 -8.62 14.16 -15.03
C ALA A 500 -8.04 14.88 -13.80
N ALA A 501 -7.88 16.21 -13.86
CA ALA A 501 -7.51 17.01 -12.70
C ALA A 501 -8.55 16.94 -11.58
N ALA A 502 -9.84 16.87 -11.92
CA ALA A 502 -10.90 16.68 -10.92
C ALA A 502 -10.85 15.28 -10.29
N LYS A 503 -10.52 14.24 -11.09
CA LYS A 503 -10.31 12.87 -10.60
C LYS A 503 -9.11 12.78 -9.66
N SER A 504 -8.02 13.52 -9.91
CA SER A 504 -6.87 13.57 -9.00
C SER A 504 -7.20 14.27 -7.68
N GLY A 505 -8.20 15.16 -7.69
CA GLY A 505 -8.67 15.88 -6.51
C GLY A 505 -7.69 16.96 -6.02
N ASN A 506 -6.87 17.51 -6.92
CA ASN A 506 -5.97 18.62 -6.62
C ASN A 506 -6.63 19.97 -6.95
N ALA A 507 -7.08 20.68 -5.92
CA ALA A 507 -7.75 21.97 -6.07
C ALA A 507 -6.82 23.06 -6.64
N ALA A 508 -5.56 23.11 -6.22
CA ALA A 508 -4.57 24.04 -6.77
C ALA A 508 -4.35 23.84 -8.27
N MET A 509 -4.32 22.59 -8.73
CA MET A 509 -4.23 22.29 -10.17
C MET A 509 -5.47 22.77 -10.93
N LEU A 510 -6.67 22.50 -10.41
CA LEU A 510 -7.92 22.94 -11.06
C LEU A 510 -8.00 24.45 -11.20
N GLU A 511 -7.63 25.19 -10.15
CA GLU A 511 -7.54 26.65 -10.19
C GLU A 511 -6.53 27.13 -11.23
N TRP A 512 -5.33 26.56 -11.24
CA TRP A 512 -4.30 26.90 -12.21
C TRP A 512 -4.76 26.62 -13.65
N MET A 513 -5.30 25.44 -13.92
CA MET A 513 -5.84 25.08 -15.25
C MET A 513 -6.96 26.02 -15.69
N ALA A 514 -7.84 26.42 -14.76
CA ALA A 514 -8.89 27.40 -15.03
C ALA A 514 -8.31 28.77 -15.42
N THR A 515 -7.26 29.24 -14.73
CA THR A 515 -6.60 30.50 -15.07
C THR A 515 -5.89 30.47 -16.42
N GLU A 516 -5.36 29.30 -16.81
CA GLU A 516 -4.74 29.04 -18.11
C GLU A 516 -5.77 28.80 -19.25
N GLY A 517 -7.06 28.98 -18.96
CA GLY A 517 -8.14 28.85 -19.94
C GLY A 517 -8.43 27.41 -20.38
N CYS A 518 -8.14 26.42 -19.54
CA CYS A 518 -8.49 25.03 -19.83
C CYS A 518 -10.01 24.87 -19.96
N PRO A 519 -10.52 24.20 -21.02
CA PRO A 519 -11.95 23.93 -21.15
C PRO A 519 -12.45 23.04 -20.00
N MET A 520 -13.41 23.53 -19.22
CA MET A 520 -13.95 22.80 -18.06
C MET A 520 -14.95 21.69 -18.41
N GLY A 521 -15.15 21.40 -19.70
CA GLY A 521 -16.10 20.38 -20.17
C GLY A 521 -17.58 20.76 -19.99
N GLY A 522 -18.46 19.79 -20.23
CA GLY A 522 -19.93 19.92 -20.07
C GLY A 522 -20.75 18.78 -20.68
N ASN A 523 -20.26 18.15 -21.77
CA ASN A 523 -20.97 17.05 -22.45
C ASN A 523 -20.23 15.70 -22.42
N ASP A 524 -18.89 15.68 -22.50
CA ASP A 524 -18.09 14.44 -22.64
C ASP A 524 -17.15 14.19 -21.44
N GLY A 525 -17.75 14.14 -20.24
CA GLY A 525 -17.05 13.89 -18.99
C GLY A 525 -17.40 14.93 -17.93
N ASP A 526 -17.86 14.46 -16.78
CA ASP A 526 -18.37 15.31 -15.73
C ASP A 526 -17.39 15.37 -14.55
N ALA A 527 -16.59 16.44 -14.52
CA ALA A 527 -15.64 16.71 -13.44
C ALA A 527 -16.32 16.74 -12.06
N CYS A 528 -17.57 17.21 -12.00
CA CYS A 528 -18.33 17.32 -10.76
C CYS A 528 -18.82 15.95 -10.30
N LEU A 529 -19.26 15.11 -11.24
CA LEU A 529 -19.59 13.71 -10.97
C LEU A 529 -18.37 12.94 -10.46
N MET A 530 -17.20 13.09 -11.10
CA MET A 530 -15.96 12.41 -10.67
C MET A 530 -15.60 12.78 -9.24
N ALA A 531 -15.61 14.07 -8.90
CA ALA A 531 -15.36 14.52 -7.53
C ALA A 531 -16.40 13.98 -6.55
N ALA A 532 -17.68 13.98 -6.92
CA ALA A 532 -18.77 13.49 -6.09
C ALA A 532 -18.69 11.97 -5.84
N CYS A 533 -18.45 11.16 -6.87
CA CYS A 533 -18.30 9.71 -6.76
C CYS A 533 -17.06 9.32 -5.93
N ASN A 534 -16.00 10.13 -5.97
CA ASN A 534 -14.84 9.96 -5.11
C ASN A 534 -15.08 10.35 -3.63
N GLY A 535 -16.27 10.89 -3.31
CA GLY A 535 -16.58 11.51 -2.01
C GLY A 535 -15.75 12.77 -1.72
N ASP A 536 -15.14 13.36 -2.75
CA ASP A 536 -14.20 14.46 -2.64
C ASP A 536 -14.93 15.81 -2.74
N PHE A 537 -15.60 16.18 -1.65
CA PHE A 537 -16.42 17.38 -1.61
C PHE A 537 -15.62 18.67 -1.56
N ALA A 538 -14.35 18.63 -1.13
CA ALA A 538 -13.42 19.75 -1.28
C ALA A 538 -13.24 20.11 -2.76
N THR A 539 -12.95 19.11 -3.59
CA THR A 539 -12.79 19.29 -5.04
C THR A 539 -14.10 19.71 -5.68
N LEU A 540 -15.24 19.11 -5.29
CA LEU A 540 -16.55 19.52 -5.79
C LEU A 540 -16.83 21.00 -5.52
N ARG A 541 -16.59 21.50 -4.31
CA ARG A 541 -16.72 22.94 -4.00
C ARG A 541 -15.76 23.79 -4.81
N CYS A 542 -14.52 23.33 -5.01
CA CYS A 542 -13.57 24.03 -5.86
C CYS A 542 -14.10 24.17 -7.29
N LEU A 543 -14.60 23.08 -7.89
CA LEU A 543 -15.21 23.07 -9.22
C LEU A 543 -16.41 24.03 -9.30
N LYS A 544 -17.27 24.04 -8.28
CA LYS A 544 -18.43 24.97 -8.24
C LYS A 544 -17.98 26.43 -8.15
N ARG A 545 -16.99 26.75 -7.31
CA ARG A 545 -16.42 28.10 -7.21
C ARG A 545 -15.77 28.58 -8.51
N LEU A 546 -15.17 27.67 -9.27
CA LEU A 546 -14.61 27.94 -10.60
C LEU A 546 -15.68 28.13 -11.69
N GLY A 547 -16.96 27.88 -11.37
CA GLY A 547 -18.06 27.98 -12.33
C GLY A 547 -18.15 26.78 -13.28
N CYS A 548 -17.58 25.63 -12.91
CA CYS A 548 -17.66 24.41 -13.72
C CYS A 548 -19.13 24.00 -13.90
N PRO A 549 -19.61 23.82 -15.15
CA PRO A 549 -20.97 23.39 -15.40
C PRO A 549 -21.21 21.97 -14.88
N TRP A 550 -22.47 21.65 -14.62
CA TRP A 550 -22.90 20.27 -14.41
C TRP A 550 -22.99 19.56 -15.77
N GLY A 551 -22.68 18.26 -15.80
CA GLY A 551 -22.99 17.44 -16.95
C GLY A 551 -24.51 17.28 -17.15
N ASN A 552 -24.94 16.95 -18.37
CA ASN A 552 -26.37 16.82 -18.68
C ASN A 552 -27.08 15.75 -17.82
N ASN A 553 -26.35 14.72 -17.39
CA ASN A 553 -26.88 13.58 -16.63
C ASN A 553 -26.18 13.37 -15.28
N THR A 554 -25.46 14.36 -14.72
CA THR A 554 -24.67 14.21 -13.47
C THR A 554 -25.41 13.39 -12.40
N PHE A 555 -26.63 13.82 -12.07
CA PHE A 555 -27.39 13.20 -11.00
C PHE A 555 -27.88 11.80 -11.38
N LEU A 556 -28.28 11.59 -12.63
CA LEU A 556 -28.75 10.29 -13.11
C LEU A 556 -27.62 9.28 -13.13
N ASP A 557 -26.44 9.67 -13.61
CA ASP A 557 -25.26 8.82 -13.66
C ASP A 557 -24.78 8.46 -12.24
N ALA A 558 -24.84 9.41 -11.30
CA ALA A 558 -24.61 9.16 -9.88
C ALA A 558 -25.63 8.16 -9.29
N VAL A 559 -26.91 8.21 -9.66
CA VAL A 559 -27.90 7.24 -9.17
C VAL A 559 -27.55 5.81 -9.59
N CYS A 560 -26.96 5.63 -10.77
CA CYS A 560 -26.70 4.31 -11.32
C CYS A 560 -25.43 3.62 -10.82
N GLY A 561 -24.41 4.39 -10.44
CA GLY A 561 -23.09 3.82 -10.14
C GLY A 561 -22.31 3.28 -11.34
N TYR A 562 -22.65 3.61 -12.59
CA TYR A 562 -21.94 3.11 -13.81
C TYR A 562 -20.54 3.69 -14.03
N SER A 563 -19.88 4.25 -13.02
CA SER A 563 -18.46 4.54 -13.16
C SER A 563 -17.67 3.25 -12.92
N ASP A 564 -16.71 2.96 -13.80
CA ASP A 564 -15.68 1.95 -13.61
C ASP A 564 -14.45 2.62 -12.96
N PRO A 565 -13.99 2.21 -11.76
CA PRO A 565 -14.48 1.11 -10.93
C PRO A 565 -15.79 1.44 -10.19
N PRO A 566 -16.56 0.41 -9.76
CA PRO A 566 -17.86 0.59 -9.09
C PRO A 566 -17.68 1.47 -7.85
N ASN A 567 -18.09 2.72 -7.97
CA ASN A 567 -18.02 3.68 -6.89
C ASN A 567 -19.28 3.57 -6.04
N ASP A 568 -19.12 3.61 -4.72
CA ASP A 568 -20.22 3.74 -3.78
C ASP A 568 -20.96 5.07 -4.02
N CYS A 569 -21.96 5.02 -4.89
CA CYS A 569 -22.93 6.08 -5.07
C CYS A 569 -23.91 6.09 -3.91
N SER A 570 -23.36 6.35 -2.73
CA SER A 570 -24.08 6.39 -1.48
C SER A 570 -25.07 7.55 -1.48
N LEU A 571 -26.10 7.40 -0.66
CA LEU A 571 -27.08 8.45 -0.41
C LEU A 571 -26.44 9.78 0.02
N LYS A 572 -25.26 9.72 0.66
CA LYS A 572 -24.47 10.90 1.03
C LYS A 572 -24.03 11.70 -0.19
N VAL A 573 -23.56 11.03 -1.24
CA VAL A 573 -23.14 11.66 -2.51
C VAL A 573 -24.33 12.35 -3.16
N LEU A 574 -25.46 11.66 -3.29
CA LEU A 574 -26.67 12.21 -3.91
C LEU A 574 -27.22 13.43 -3.15
N ARG A 575 -27.30 13.35 -1.81
CA ARG A 575 -27.69 14.48 -0.97
C ARG A 575 -26.76 15.68 -1.15
N ARG A 576 -25.45 15.42 -1.27
CA ARG A 576 -24.47 16.49 -1.47
C ARG A 576 -24.63 17.13 -2.84
N LEU A 577 -24.83 16.36 -3.90
CA LEU A 577 -25.10 16.89 -5.24
C LEU A 577 -26.31 17.84 -5.24
N VAL A 578 -27.42 17.45 -4.61
CA VAL A 578 -28.61 18.31 -4.47
C VAL A 578 -28.29 19.59 -3.68
N THR A 579 -27.55 19.46 -2.58
CA THR A 579 -27.19 20.61 -1.71
C THR A 579 -26.30 21.62 -2.43
N GLU A 580 -25.41 21.15 -3.30
CA GLU A 580 -24.53 21.99 -4.14
C GLU A 580 -25.24 22.55 -5.40
N GLY A 581 -26.53 22.27 -5.58
CA GLY A 581 -27.35 22.81 -6.66
C GLY A 581 -27.24 22.06 -7.98
N CYS A 582 -26.99 20.74 -7.94
CA CYS A 582 -27.10 19.89 -9.13
C CYS A 582 -28.54 19.90 -9.68
N PRO A 583 -28.75 20.13 -10.99
CA PRO A 583 -30.05 19.93 -11.62
C PRO A 583 -30.51 18.47 -11.46
N VAL A 584 -31.77 18.27 -11.08
CA VAL A 584 -32.35 16.94 -10.87
C VAL A 584 -33.66 16.79 -11.62
N ASP A 585 -33.73 15.78 -12.47
CA ASP A 585 -35.00 15.20 -12.94
C ASP A 585 -35.35 14.03 -12.02
N TRP A 586 -36.22 14.28 -11.05
CA TRP A 586 -36.60 13.30 -10.04
C TRP A 586 -37.34 12.09 -10.62
N TRP A 587 -38.05 12.26 -11.73
CA TRP A 587 -38.80 11.16 -12.35
C TRP A 587 -37.88 10.23 -13.14
N ALA A 588 -36.94 10.80 -13.90
CA ALA A 588 -35.88 10.04 -14.53
C ALA A 588 -34.99 9.35 -13.48
N ALA A 589 -34.66 10.04 -12.39
CA ALA A 589 -33.88 9.47 -11.28
C ALA A 589 -34.59 8.27 -10.63
N LYS A 590 -35.91 8.37 -10.40
CA LYS A 590 -36.72 7.24 -9.90
C LYS A 590 -36.66 6.04 -10.83
N THR A 591 -36.90 6.26 -12.12
CA THR A 591 -36.86 5.19 -13.14
C THR A 591 -35.50 4.50 -13.14
N ARG A 592 -34.43 5.28 -12.98
CA ARG A 592 -33.06 4.78 -12.98
C ARG A 592 -32.69 4.03 -11.71
N ALA A 593 -33.12 4.51 -10.55
CA ALA A 593 -32.97 3.83 -9.27
C ALA A 593 -33.72 2.49 -9.24
N GLN A 594 -34.91 2.42 -9.82
CA GLN A 594 -35.66 1.16 -9.98
C GLN A 594 -34.91 0.16 -10.87
N ALA A 595 -34.31 0.63 -11.98
CA ALA A 595 -33.51 -0.22 -12.85
C ALA A 595 -32.26 -0.77 -12.12
N ARG A 596 -31.59 0.06 -11.30
CA ARG A 596 -30.47 -0.36 -10.46
C ARG A 596 -30.89 -1.43 -9.45
N LEU A 597 -32.03 -1.24 -8.78
CA LEU A 597 -32.54 -2.21 -7.79
C LEU A 597 -32.72 -3.61 -8.41
N VAL A 598 -33.26 -3.70 -9.63
CA VAL A 598 -33.42 -4.98 -10.35
C VAL A 598 -32.08 -5.65 -10.64
N ILE A 599 -31.04 -4.88 -10.92
CA ILE A 599 -29.68 -5.40 -11.16
C ILE A 599 -29.07 -5.86 -9.83
N ASP A 600 -29.14 -5.03 -8.79
CA ASP A 600 -28.55 -5.30 -7.47
C ASP A 600 -29.25 -6.49 -6.78
N GLU A 601 -30.53 -6.76 -7.07
CA GLU A 601 -31.26 -7.97 -6.68
C GLU A 601 -30.61 -9.26 -7.21
N TRP A 602 -29.99 -9.22 -8.40
CA TRP A 602 -29.31 -10.39 -8.95
C TRP A 602 -27.97 -10.66 -8.25
N TRP A 603 -27.37 -9.64 -7.64
CA TRP A 603 -26.09 -9.71 -6.94
C TRP A 603 -26.23 -9.80 -5.41
N GLY A 604 -27.46 -9.78 -4.88
CA GLY A 604 -27.74 -9.99 -3.46
C GLY A 604 -27.41 -8.81 -2.54
N ASN A 605 -27.20 -7.59 -3.07
CA ASN A 605 -26.86 -6.40 -2.29
C ASN A 605 -27.85 -5.25 -2.55
N THR A 606 -29.06 -5.35 -2.01
CA THR A 606 -30.17 -4.45 -2.36
C THR A 606 -30.36 -3.27 -1.40
N GLU A 607 -29.86 -3.35 -0.16
CA GLU A 607 -30.14 -2.33 0.88
C GLU A 607 -29.77 -0.90 0.45
N PRO A 608 -28.57 -0.62 -0.11
CA PRO A 608 -28.22 0.74 -0.52
C PRO A 608 -29.10 1.27 -1.67
N ALA A 609 -29.51 0.39 -2.59
CA ALA A 609 -30.36 0.75 -3.72
C ALA A 609 -31.80 1.06 -3.27
N VAL A 610 -32.31 0.34 -2.27
CA VAL A 610 -33.62 0.61 -1.65
C VAL A 610 -33.61 1.96 -0.96
N GLU A 611 -32.62 2.26 -0.13
CA GLU A 611 -32.54 3.56 0.57
C GLU A 611 -32.49 4.74 -0.40
N VAL A 612 -31.75 4.60 -1.50
CA VAL A 612 -31.68 5.61 -2.57
C VAL A 612 -33.04 5.80 -3.23
N LEU A 613 -33.73 4.70 -3.56
CA LEU A 613 -35.06 4.75 -4.17
C LEU A 613 -36.08 5.41 -3.23
N GLU A 614 -36.15 4.99 -1.96
CA GLU A 614 -37.05 5.56 -0.96
C GLU A 614 -36.80 7.06 -0.76
N TRP A 615 -35.54 7.47 -0.72
CA TRP A 615 -35.19 8.89 -0.61
C TRP A 615 -35.63 9.70 -1.83
N ILE A 616 -35.42 9.19 -3.05
CA ILE A 616 -35.91 9.81 -4.29
C ILE A 616 -37.44 9.91 -4.30
N GLU A 617 -38.13 8.84 -3.90
CA GLU A 617 -39.59 8.80 -3.81
C GLU A 617 -40.13 9.79 -2.77
N SER A 618 -39.43 9.96 -1.65
CA SER A 618 -39.79 10.97 -0.65
C SER A 618 -39.70 12.40 -1.19
N HIS A 619 -38.76 12.69 -2.09
CA HIS A 619 -38.65 14.01 -2.74
C HIS A 619 -39.78 14.22 -3.76
N LEU A 620 -40.11 13.19 -4.53
CA LEU A 620 -41.28 13.22 -5.43
C LEU A 620 -42.59 13.40 -4.66
N ALA A 621 -42.72 12.80 -3.48
CA ALA A 621 -43.90 12.92 -2.63
C ALA A 621 -43.99 14.27 -1.89
N ALA A 622 -42.84 14.87 -1.54
CA ALA A 622 -42.75 16.15 -0.83
C ALA A 622 -42.95 17.37 -1.75
N GLY A 623 -42.94 17.21 -3.08
CA GLY A 623 -43.20 18.31 -4.00
C GLY A 623 -43.15 17.92 -5.48
N ALA A 624 -44.35 17.66 -6.04
CA ALA A 624 -44.74 18.04 -7.40
C ALA A 624 -45.44 19.42 -7.35
#